data_AF-A0A5A5TLB5-F1
#
_entry.id   AF-A0A5A5TLB5-F1
#
_cell.length_a   1.000
_cell.length_b   1.000
_cell.length_c   1.000
_cell.angle_alpha   90.00
_cell.angle_beta   90.00
_cell.angle_gamma   90.00
#
_symmetry.space_group_name_H-M   'P 1'
#
loop_
_entity.id
_entity.type
_entity.pdbx_description
1 polymer ?
#
loop_
_entity_poly.entity_id
_entity_poly.type
_entity_poly.pdbx_seq_one_letter_code
_entity_poly.pdbx_strand_id
1 'polypeptide(L)'
;MAIVESARRHQVFLMEAFTYRYHPQIEKVTALIRSGVIGEVHTIQVNFAFQREDDHSERRLIRDILDVGGNCVSLARLVAGVALGLSASGRLGDPSTSF
;
A
#
# COMPACT_ATOMS: atom_id res chain seq x y z
N MET A 1 18.54 -4.86 -2.94
CA MET A 1 17.32 -5.52 -2.43
C MET A 1 17.22 -6.93 -3.02
N ALA A 2 17.56 -7.98 -2.26
CA ALA A 2 17.76 -9.33 -2.83
C ALA A 2 16.55 -9.88 -3.61
N ILE A 3 15.32 -9.72 -3.08
CA ILE A 3 14.09 -10.21 -3.71
C ILE A 3 13.76 -9.41 -4.98
N VAL A 4 13.82 -8.08 -4.90
CA VAL A 4 13.55 -7.20 -6.04
C VAL A 4 14.55 -7.46 -7.18
N GLU A 5 15.84 -7.61 -6.87
CA GLU A 5 16.82 -7.90 -7.91
C GLU A 5 16.66 -9.30 -8.51
N SER A 6 16.24 -10.29 -7.71
CA SER A 6 15.92 -11.61 -8.23
C SER A 6 14.74 -11.57 -9.20
N ALA A 7 13.66 -10.87 -8.83
CA ALA A 7 12.49 -10.70 -9.69
C ALA A 7 12.85 -9.99 -11.00
N ARG A 8 13.68 -8.93 -10.94
CA ARG A 8 14.18 -8.24 -12.14
C ARG A 8 15.02 -9.15 -13.04
N ARG A 9 15.95 -9.92 -12.46
CA ARG A 9 16.82 -10.84 -13.24
C ARG A 9 16.03 -11.93 -13.97
N HIS A 10 14.96 -12.42 -13.36
CA HIS A 10 14.12 -13.46 -13.95
C HIS A 10 12.90 -12.91 -14.70
N GLN A 11 12.79 -11.58 -14.83
CA GLN A 11 11.69 -10.89 -15.51
C GLN A 11 10.29 -11.29 -15.02
N VAL A 12 10.18 -11.64 -13.73
CA VAL A 12 8.90 -12.02 -13.13
C VAL A 12 8.23 -10.84 -12.45
N PHE A 13 6.91 -10.87 -12.44
CA PHE A 13 6.11 -9.92 -11.68
C PHE A 13 6.33 -10.11 -10.18
N LEU A 14 6.63 -9.01 -9.48
CA LEU A 14 6.75 -8.95 -8.03
C LEU A 14 5.88 -7.82 -7.51
N MET A 15 5.02 -8.14 -6.55
CA MET A 15 4.17 -7.17 -5.87
C MET A 15 4.05 -7.53 -4.40
N GLU A 16 4.13 -6.51 -3.55
CA GLU A 16 3.83 -6.64 -2.13
C GLU A 16 2.32 -6.75 -1.92
N ALA A 17 1.89 -7.67 -1.05
CA ALA A 17 0.50 -8.06 -0.86
C ALA A 17 -0.33 -7.05 -0.05
N PHE A 18 -0.40 -5.78 -0.51
CA PHE A 18 -1.29 -4.77 0.07
C PHE A 18 -2.70 -4.87 -0.51
N THR A 19 -3.45 -5.89 -0.06
CA THR A 19 -4.77 -6.26 -0.59
C THR A 19 -5.78 -5.11 -0.60
N TYR A 20 -5.71 -4.20 0.38
CA TYR A 20 -6.64 -3.06 0.48
C TYR A 20 -6.56 -2.10 -0.73
N ARG A 21 -5.46 -2.07 -1.48
CA ARG A 21 -5.30 -1.18 -2.64
C ARG A 21 -6.28 -1.49 -3.78
N TYR A 22 -6.84 -2.69 -3.80
CA TYR A 22 -7.84 -3.13 -4.77
C TYR A 22 -9.27 -3.02 -4.25
N HIS A 23 -9.45 -2.49 -3.04
CA HIS A 23 -10.78 -2.30 -2.48
C HIS A 23 -11.46 -1.10 -3.16
N PRO A 24 -12.72 -1.22 -3.65
CA PRO A 24 -13.43 -0.14 -4.35
C PRO A 24 -13.50 1.17 -3.56
N GLN A 25 -13.50 1.08 -2.23
CA GLN A 25 -13.45 2.27 -1.36
C GLN A 25 -12.15 3.06 -1.53
N ILE A 26 -11.00 2.38 -1.65
CA ILE A 26 -9.71 3.04 -1.82
C ILE A 26 -9.62 3.68 -3.20
N GLU A 27 -10.12 3.00 -4.24
CA GLU A 27 -10.26 3.59 -5.57
C GLU A 27 -11.07 4.89 -5.51
N LYS A 28 -12.25 4.87 -4.87
CA LYS A 28 -13.09 6.06 -4.72
C LYS A 28 -12.40 7.19 -3.95
N VAL A 29 -11.69 6.88 -2.86
CA VAL A 29 -10.91 7.87 -2.09
C VAL A 29 -9.88 8.53 -3.00
N THR A 30 -9.09 7.74 -3.73
CA THR A 30 -8.07 8.31 -4.64
C THR A 30 -8.70 9.15 -5.76
N ALA A 31 -9.85 8.76 -6.29
CA ALA A 31 -10.57 9.53 -7.30
C ALA A 31 -11.06 10.89 -6.77
N LEU A 32 -11.60 10.93 -5.55
CA LEU A 32 -12.04 12.17 -4.90
C LEU A 32 -10.88 13.13 -4.61
N ILE A 33 -9.74 12.60 -4.16
CA ILE A 33 -8.54 13.42 -3.94
C ILE A 33 -8.05 13.98 -5.29
N ARG A 34 -7.96 13.14 -6.33
CA ARG A 34 -7.53 13.57 -7.68
C ARG A 34 -8.45 14.60 -8.32
N SER A 35 -9.76 14.50 -8.09
CA SER A 35 -10.70 15.46 -8.64
C SER A 35 -10.63 16.82 -7.95
N GLY A 36 -9.90 16.95 -6.84
CA GLY A 36 -9.78 18.19 -6.07
C GLY A 36 -11.07 18.57 -5.31
N VAL A 37 -12.08 17.69 -5.26
CA VAL A 37 -13.40 18.03 -4.69
C VAL A 37 -13.34 18.27 -3.17
N ILE A 38 -12.31 17.75 -2.51
CA ILE A 38 -12.06 17.93 -1.06
C ILE A 38 -11.16 19.13 -0.74
N GLY A 39 -10.67 19.86 -1.76
CA GLY A 39 -9.66 20.91 -1.60
C GLY A 39 -8.26 20.36 -1.31
N GLU A 40 -7.45 21.16 -0.62
CA GLU A 40 -6.07 20.79 -0.25
C GLU A 40 -6.07 19.79 0.92
N VAL A 41 -5.23 18.76 0.81
CA VAL A 41 -5.05 17.77 1.88
C VAL A 41 -4.05 18.29 2.90
N HIS A 42 -4.53 18.62 4.11
CA HIS A 42 -3.67 19.09 5.20
C HIS A 42 -3.21 17.97 6.15
N THR A 43 -4.08 17.00 6.43
CA THR A 43 -3.83 15.96 7.41
C THR A 43 -4.29 14.60 6.90
N ILE A 44 -3.50 13.55 7.15
CA ILE A 44 -3.83 12.17 6.84
C ILE A 44 -3.79 11.38 8.14
N GLN A 45 -4.96 10.88 8.56
CA GLN A 45 -5.09 10.01 9.72
C GLN A 45 -5.53 8.63 9.27
N VAL A 46 -4.76 7.60 9.63
CA VAL A 46 -5.06 6.21 9.29
C VAL A 46 -5.01 5.36 10.54
N ASN A 47 -6.14 4.71 10.84
CA ASN A 47 -6.29 3.84 11.99
C ASN A 47 -6.78 2.48 11.50
N PHE A 48 -6.13 1.41 11.94
CA PHE A 48 -6.56 0.05 11.67
C PHE A 48 -6.56 -0.73 12.98
N ALA A 49 -7.72 -1.24 13.36
CA ALA A 49 -7.92 -1.98 14.59
C ALA A 49 -8.97 -3.06 14.37
N PHE A 50 -8.78 -4.19 15.03
CA PHE A 50 -9.70 -5.32 15.03
C PHE A 50 -9.53 -6.05 16.36
N GLN A 51 -10.61 -6.70 16.80
CA GLN A 51 -10.56 -7.55 17.98
C GLN A 51 -9.87 -8.86 17.62
N ARG A 52 -8.85 -9.25 18.39
CA ARG A 52 -8.24 -10.58 18.34
C ARG A 52 -8.59 -11.34 19.61
N GLU A 53 -8.74 -12.65 19.50
CA GLU A 53 -8.78 -13.52 20.68
C GLU A 53 -7.38 -13.57 21.29
N ASP A 54 -7.31 -13.46 22.63
CA ASP A 54 -6.05 -13.41 23.38
C ASP A 54 -5.36 -14.78 23.37
N ASP A 55 -4.44 -14.97 22.43
CA ASP A 55 -3.42 -16.00 22.52
C ASP A 55 -2.13 -15.40 23.08
N HIS A 56 -1.92 -15.60 24.38
CA HIS A 56 -0.77 -15.10 25.15
C HIS A 56 0.57 -15.75 24.76
N SER A 57 0.59 -16.70 23.82
CA SER A 57 1.81 -17.42 23.41
C SER A 57 2.80 -16.58 22.62
N GLU A 58 2.37 -15.45 22.04
CA GLU A 58 3.22 -14.66 21.18
C GLU A 58 3.51 -13.25 21.75
N ARG A 59 4.78 -13.01 22.11
CA ARG A 59 5.31 -11.68 22.41
C ARG A 59 5.24 -10.83 21.12
N ARG A 60 4.20 -9.98 20.99
CA ARG A 60 3.67 -9.49 19.69
C ARG A 60 3.72 -7.96 19.43
N LEU A 61 4.06 -7.09 20.38
CA LEU A 61 3.96 -5.63 20.14
C LEU A 61 4.80 -5.11 18.96
N ILE A 62 5.97 -5.69 18.68
CA ILE A 62 6.76 -5.37 17.48
C ILE A 62 6.14 -6.00 16.22
N ARG A 63 5.45 -7.14 16.37
CA ARG A 63 4.75 -7.81 15.27
C ARG A 63 3.56 -7.03 14.79
N ASP A 64 2.80 -6.33 15.64
CA ASP A 64 1.59 -5.62 15.16
C ASP A 64 1.92 -4.52 14.14
N ILE A 65 3.05 -3.80 14.30
CA ILE A 65 3.53 -2.85 13.30
C ILE A 65 3.93 -3.57 12.00
N LEU A 66 4.59 -4.72 12.12
CA LEU A 66 5.09 -5.50 10.98
C LEU A 66 4.02 -6.38 10.31
N ASP A 67 2.92 -6.68 11.01
CA ASP A 67 1.81 -7.54 10.59
C ASP A 67 0.72 -6.68 9.96
N VAL A 68 0.19 -5.71 10.72
CA VAL A 68 -0.98 -4.93 10.32
C VAL A 68 -0.70 -3.43 10.20
N GLY A 69 0.22 -2.88 11.00
CA GLY A 69 0.55 -1.46 11.00
C GLY A 69 1.20 -0.97 9.69
N GLY A 70 1.89 -1.85 8.97
CA GLY A 70 2.42 -1.57 7.62
C GLY A 70 1.34 -1.11 6.64
N ASN A 71 0.09 -1.56 6.81
CA ASN A 71 -1.03 -1.12 5.99
C ASN A 71 -1.37 0.36 6.21
N CYS A 72 -1.30 0.83 7.46
CA CYS A 72 -1.56 2.24 7.78
C CYS A 72 -0.55 3.17 7.10
N VAL A 73 0.74 2.84 7.20
CA VAL A 73 1.83 3.60 6.57
C VAL A 73 1.70 3.57 5.05
N SER A 74 1.45 2.39 4.48
CA SER A 74 1.32 2.21 3.03
C SER A 74 0.09 2.93 2.46
N LEU A 75 -1.04 2.98 3.19
CA LEU A 75 -2.22 3.74 2.81
C LEU A 75 -1.99 5.25 2.95
N ALA A 76 -1.38 5.71 4.05
CA ALA A 76 -1.04 7.13 4.22
C ALA A 76 -0.13 7.61 3.07
N ARG A 77 0.85 6.78 2.67
CA ARG A 77 1.73 7.10 1.53
C ARG A 77 0.98 7.15 0.20
N LEU A 78 0.01 6.26 -0.02
CA LEU A 78 -0.85 6.31 -1.20
C LEU A 78 -1.63 7.64 -1.26
N VAL A 79 -2.29 8.00 -0.16
CA VAL A 79 -3.08 9.24 -0.07
C VAL A 79 -2.20 10.47 -0.29
N ALA A 80 -1.03 10.54 0.37
CA ALA A 80 -0.08 11.63 0.20
C ALA A 80 0.44 11.73 -1.24
N GLY A 81 0.80 10.60 -1.86
CA GLY A 81 1.25 10.57 -3.25
C GLY A 81 0.19 11.09 -4.20
N VAL A 82 -1.07 10.67 -4.01
CA VAL A 82 -2.19 11.15 -4.82
C VAL A 82 -2.43 12.65 -4.61
N ALA A 83 -2.41 13.13 -3.37
CA ALA A 83 -2.62 14.54 -3.03
C ALA A 83 -1.54 15.47 -3.59
N LEU A 84 -0.28 15.03 -3.59
CA LEU A 84 0.85 15.79 -4.11
C LEU A 84 1.00 15.70 -5.64
N GLY A 85 0.14 14.94 -6.32
CA GLY A 85 0.34 14.56 -7.73
C GLY A 85 1.59 13.71 -7.96
N LEU A 86 2.23 13.25 -6.88
CA LEU A 86 3.43 12.41 -6.91
C LEU A 86 3.02 10.95 -7.06
N SER A 87 3.07 10.48 -8.29
CA SER A 87 2.93 9.05 -8.59
C SER A 87 4.32 8.42 -8.63
N ALA A 88 4.67 7.61 -7.63
CA ALA A 88 5.80 6.71 -7.74
C ALA A 88 5.35 5.46 -8.51
N SER A 89 5.62 5.43 -9.82
CA SER A 89 5.48 4.22 -10.62
C SER A 89 6.87 3.63 -10.88
N GLY A 90 7.04 2.35 -10.55
CA GLY A 90 8.10 1.54 -11.15
C GLY A 90 7.52 0.83 -12.35
N ARG A 91 7.98 1.15 -13.57
CA ARG A 91 7.67 0.31 -14.74
C ARG A 91 8.45 -0.99 -14.61
N LEU A 92 7.74 -2.11 -14.58
CA LEU A 92 8.26 -3.46 -14.71
C LEU A 92 7.74 -4.02 -16.02
N GLY A 93 8.57 -3.99 -17.06
CA GLY A 93 8.34 -4.65 -18.35
C GLY A 93 7.14 -4.12 -19.13
N ASP A 94 7.21 -4.24 -20.44
CA ASP A 94 6.05 -4.04 -21.31
C ASP A 94 5.15 -5.30 -21.19
N PRO A 95 3.82 -5.17 -20.96
CA PRO A 95 2.89 -6.29 -21.01
C PRO A 95 2.79 -6.96 -22.40
N SER A 96 3.49 -6.45 -23.43
CA SER A 96 3.58 -7.07 -24.76
C SER A 96 4.54 -8.28 -24.86
N THR A 97 5.38 -8.53 -23.86
CA THR A 97 6.29 -9.70 -23.88
C THR A 97 5.66 -10.91 -23.16
N SER A 98 4.89 -11.67 -23.94
CA SER A 98 4.47 -13.04 -23.62
C SER A 98 5.64 -14.04 -23.66
N PHE A 99 5.47 -15.13 -22.90
CA PHE A 99 6.22 -16.39 -22.78
C PHE A 99 7.11 -16.54 -21.54
#